data_AF-A0A3N6M4N1-F1
#
_entry.id   AF-A0A3N6M4N1-F1
#
_cell.length_a   1.000
_cell.length_b   1.000
_cell.length_c   1.000
_cell.angle_alpha   90.00
_cell.angle_beta   90.00
_cell.angle_gamma   90.00
#
_symmetry.space_group_name_H-M   'P 1'
#
loop_
_entity.id
_entity.type
_entity.pdbx_description
1 polymer ?
#
loop_
_entity_poly.entity_id
_entity_poly.type
_entity_poly.pdbx_seq_one_letter_code
_entity_poly.pdbx_strand_id
1 'polypeptide(L)'
;ATATSTVDSNSATSDHNGHYSDSLHTSTDTLTATTLNSGNSLTVASGNNINVTGSTVNLDQGTATLAAANNVNIGAATATYVDNSTYTGTHSHVLSSKEVASTRDTTTTLSQGSLISADAVSISSGKDINVAGSTIVGTNDVGLSAAHDVNITTTQDTMQSSGSYQEKHSGLGASGLSVTVGTNKLATTDQESSVTNNGSVVGSLNGNLSIQAGNTLHVTGSDLIAAQNVTGTAANVIIDSATDASHTSQTQKTSSSGLTIGLSGSIGDAINGAYAQGQALASGNSNGRAEALHAIAAGGDAALAGYSAYQMLKPGADLSKGPSIGVQVSVGSSHSQSQSSEDQTIQRGSTVQAGGTAALVATGNDTAGSGNLTIAGSNVSANDVVLA
;
A
#
# COMPACT_ATOMS: atom_id res chain seq x y z
N ALA A 1 10.85 -24.53 -6.12
CA ALA A 1 12.27 -24.12 -5.98
C ALA A 1 12.36 -22.63 -6.25
N THR A 2 13.35 -21.92 -5.69
CA THR A 2 13.53 -20.48 -5.89
C THR A 2 14.88 -20.24 -6.56
N ALA A 3 14.89 -19.38 -7.57
CA ALA A 3 16.11 -18.89 -8.21
C ALA A 3 16.15 -17.37 -8.09
N THR A 4 17.25 -16.83 -7.57
CA THR A 4 17.41 -15.38 -7.39
C THR A 4 18.28 -14.82 -8.50
N SER A 5 17.81 -13.76 -9.16
CA SER A 5 18.58 -12.97 -10.11
C SER A 5 18.89 -11.62 -9.48
N THR A 6 20.16 -11.21 -9.53
CA THR A 6 20.62 -9.92 -9.01
C THR A 6 21.25 -9.12 -10.13
N VAL A 7 20.90 -7.85 -10.23
CA VAL A 7 21.51 -6.88 -11.14
C VAL A 7 22.03 -5.72 -10.32
N ASP A 8 23.34 -5.52 -10.42
CA ASP A 8 24.02 -4.34 -9.91
C ASP A 8 24.46 -3.49 -11.10
N SER A 9 24.16 -2.19 -11.06
CA SER A 9 24.56 -1.24 -12.09
C SER A 9 25.01 0.05 -11.45
N ASN A 10 26.21 0.50 -11.80
CA ASN A 10 26.77 1.75 -11.32
C ASN A 10 27.26 2.55 -12.53
N SER A 11 26.90 3.81 -12.59
CA SER A 11 27.39 4.73 -13.60
C SER A 11 27.84 6.02 -12.95
N ALA A 12 28.93 6.57 -13.46
CA ALA A 12 29.41 7.89 -13.08
C ALA A 12 29.84 8.61 -14.35
N THR A 13 29.35 9.83 -14.53
CA THR A 13 29.66 10.67 -15.68
C THR A 13 30.04 12.06 -15.21
N SER A 14 30.90 12.72 -15.96
CA SER A 14 31.30 14.08 -15.70
C SER A 14 31.43 14.85 -17.01
N ASP A 15 31.13 16.14 -16.93
CA ASP A 15 31.39 17.09 -18.00
C ASP A 15 32.07 18.34 -17.43
N HIS A 16 32.23 19.39 -18.25
CA HIS A 16 32.92 20.61 -17.83
C HIS A 16 32.23 21.36 -16.70
N ASN A 17 30.95 21.09 -16.45
CA ASN A 17 30.11 21.85 -15.52
C ASN A 17 29.47 20.94 -14.45
N GLY A 18 29.56 19.62 -14.53
CA GLY A 18 28.86 18.75 -13.60
C GLY A 18 29.41 17.33 -13.43
N HIS A 19 28.94 16.70 -12.37
CA HIS A 19 29.20 15.30 -12.02
C HIS A 19 27.89 14.60 -11.67
N TYR A 20 27.66 13.44 -12.26
CA TYR A 20 26.46 12.62 -12.05
C TYR A 20 26.88 11.21 -11.70
N SER A 21 26.21 10.60 -10.74
CA SER A 21 26.35 9.19 -10.44
C SER A 21 24.99 8.57 -10.15
N ASP A 22 24.85 7.33 -10.60
CA ASP A 22 23.65 6.52 -10.41
C ASP A 22 24.08 5.11 -10.02
N SER A 23 23.36 4.52 -9.07
CA SER A 23 23.53 3.13 -8.67
C SER A 23 22.15 2.48 -8.59
N LEU A 24 22.02 1.30 -9.16
CA LEU A 24 20.84 0.46 -9.12
C LEU A 24 21.25 -0.92 -8.61
N HIS A 25 20.53 -1.42 -7.63
CA HIS A 25 20.59 -2.79 -7.16
C HIS A 25 19.17 -3.36 -7.21
N THR A 26 18.97 -4.36 -8.05
CA THR A 26 17.72 -5.12 -8.07
C THR A 26 18.00 -6.57 -7.73
N SER A 27 17.17 -7.17 -6.89
CA SER A 27 17.18 -8.61 -6.62
C SER A 27 15.78 -9.14 -6.86
N THR A 28 15.65 -10.24 -7.60
CA THR A 28 14.36 -10.81 -7.97
C THR A 28 14.37 -12.31 -7.82
N ASP A 29 13.52 -12.81 -6.94
CA ASP A 29 13.24 -14.23 -6.84
C ASP A 29 12.26 -14.68 -7.93
N THR A 30 12.62 -15.75 -8.61
CA THR A 30 11.75 -16.50 -9.52
C THR A 30 11.38 -17.82 -8.85
N LEU A 31 10.08 -18.05 -8.69
CA LEU A 31 9.55 -19.31 -8.18
C LEU A 31 9.32 -20.29 -9.32
N THR A 32 9.91 -21.48 -9.19
CA THR A 32 9.54 -22.64 -10.00
C THR A 32 8.55 -23.50 -9.23
N ALA A 33 7.29 -23.45 -9.67
CA ALA A 33 6.23 -24.32 -9.18
C ALA A 33 6.37 -25.74 -9.76
N THR A 34 5.96 -26.76 -9.00
CA THR A 34 5.80 -28.11 -9.53
C THR A 34 4.34 -28.35 -9.89
N THR A 35 4.10 -28.97 -11.03
CA THR A 35 2.75 -29.44 -11.42
C THR A 35 2.76 -30.95 -11.50
N LEU A 36 1.95 -31.60 -10.68
CA LEU A 36 1.70 -33.02 -10.72
C LEU A 36 0.33 -33.26 -11.36
N ASN A 37 0.36 -33.86 -12.56
CA ASN A 37 -0.84 -34.29 -13.26
C ASN A 37 -1.02 -35.80 -13.07
N SER A 38 -2.20 -36.23 -12.65
CA SER A 38 -2.59 -37.66 -12.63
C SER A 38 -3.90 -37.86 -13.38
N GLY A 39 -4.07 -39.03 -14.01
CA GLY A 39 -5.21 -39.31 -14.86
C GLY A 39 -6.51 -39.53 -14.09
N ASN A 40 -6.59 -40.61 -13.31
CA ASN A 40 -7.83 -41.04 -12.64
C ASN A 40 -7.81 -40.90 -11.12
N SER A 41 -6.67 -41.07 -10.46
CA SER A 41 -6.57 -40.95 -9.00
C SER A 41 -5.11 -40.71 -8.62
N LEU A 42 -4.90 -40.04 -7.51
CA LEU A 42 -3.59 -39.80 -6.93
C LEU A 42 -3.69 -40.08 -5.44
N THR A 43 -2.82 -40.95 -4.93
CA THR A 43 -2.67 -41.15 -3.49
C THR A 43 -1.26 -40.81 -3.09
N VAL A 44 -1.11 -39.84 -2.19
CA VAL A 44 0.14 -39.49 -1.53
C VAL A 44 0.01 -39.88 -0.08
N ALA A 45 0.80 -40.85 0.37
CA ALA A 45 0.82 -41.29 1.75
C ALA A 45 2.20 -41.04 2.37
N SER A 46 2.23 -40.52 3.60
CA SER A 46 3.46 -40.24 4.34
C SER A 46 3.35 -40.75 5.77
N GLY A 47 4.36 -41.50 6.22
CA GLY A 47 4.51 -41.86 7.64
C GLY A 47 4.91 -40.67 8.54
N ASN A 48 5.04 -39.48 7.96
CA ASN A 48 5.32 -38.24 8.67
C ASN A 48 4.41 -37.13 8.14
N ASN A 49 4.98 -36.05 7.58
CA ASN A 49 4.23 -34.92 7.03
C ASN A 49 4.10 -35.03 5.50
N ILE A 50 3.08 -34.38 4.94
CA ILE A 50 2.98 -34.03 3.52
C ILE A 50 3.07 -32.50 3.43
N ASN A 51 3.91 -31.98 2.54
CA ASN A 51 4.02 -30.54 2.28
C ASN A 51 3.79 -30.26 0.79
N VAL A 52 2.79 -29.46 0.47
CA VAL A 52 2.54 -28.90 -0.86
C VAL A 52 2.79 -27.40 -0.75
N THR A 53 3.79 -26.89 -1.46
CA THR A 53 4.24 -25.49 -1.31
C THR A 53 4.43 -24.86 -2.68
N GLY A 54 3.65 -23.81 -2.97
CA GLY A 54 3.64 -23.12 -4.27
C GLY A 54 3.55 -24.08 -5.46
N SER A 55 2.75 -25.15 -5.34
CA SER A 55 2.70 -26.24 -6.32
C SER A 55 1.27 -26.62 -6.66
N THR A 56 1.10 -27.22 -7.84
CA THR A 56 -0.20 -27.65 -8.37
C THR A 56 -0.30 -29.17 -8.40
N VAL A 57 -1.38 -29.71 -7.85
CA VAL A 57 -1.83 -31.08 -8.04
C VAL A 57 -3.12 -31.02 -8.83
N ASN A 58 -3.12 -31.50 -10.07
CA ASN A 58 -4.28 -31.45 -10.96
C ASN A 58 -4.67 -32.84 -11.45
N LEU A 59 -5.92 -33.21 -11.23
CA LEU A 59 -6.54 -34.41 -11.76
C LEU A 59 -7.79 -33.99 -12.53
N ASP A 60 -7.84 -34.34 -13.81
CA ASP A 60 -9.04 -34.08 -14.62
C ASP A 60 -10.19 -35.01 -14.24
N GLN A 61 -9.88 -36.20 -13.71
CA GLN A 61 -10.85 -37.17 -13.23
C GLN A 61 -10.40 -37.87 -11.95
N GLY A 62 -11.39 -38.24 -11.13
CA GLY A 62 -11.30 -38.98 -9.88
C GLY A 62 -10.56 -38.28 -8.73
N THR A 63 -10.04 -39.05 -7.77
CA THR A 63 -9.78 -38.54 -6.41
C THR A 63 -8.31 -38.23 -6.14
N ALA A 64 -8.04 -37.05 -5.59
CA ALA A 64 -6.76 -36.71 -4.97
C ALA A 64 -6.81 -36.99 -3.46
N THR A 65 -6.02 -37.97 -3.02
CA THR A 65 -5.94 -38.42 -1.63
C THR A 65 -4.57 -38.09 -1.03
N LEU A 66 -4.54 -37.27 0.02
CA LEU A 66 -3.34 -36.98 0.80
C LEU A 66 -3.51 -37.53 2.22
N ALA A 67 -2.64 -38.45 2.63
CA ALA A 67 -2.69 -39.09 3.94
C ALA A 67 -1.35 -39.00 4.67
N ALA A 68 -1.30 -38.22 5.76
CA ALA A 68 -0.10 -38.04 6.58
C ALA A 68 -0.32 -38.59 8.00
N ALA A 69 0.65 -39.31 8.55
CA ALA A 69 0.60 -39.76 9.94
C ALA A 69 0.82 -38.61 10.95
N ASN A 70 1.48 -37.53 10.53
CA ASN A 70 1.59 -36.29 11.28
C ASN A 70 0.75 -35.22 10.59
N ASN A 71 1.34 -34.25 9.86
CA ASN A 71 0.62 -33.09 9.34
C ASN A 71 0.49 -33.10 7.81
N VAL A 72 -0.59 -32.50 7.28
CA VAL A 72 -0.68 -32.10 5.87
C VAL A 72 -0.62 -30.58 5.80
N ASN A 73 0.40 -30.05 5.14
CA ASN A 73 0.62 -28.61 4.98
C ASN A 73 0.48 -28.24 3.50
N ILE A 74 -0.44 -27.34 3.18
CA ILE A 74 -0.72 -26.83 1.83
C ILE A 74 -0.55 -25.31 1.91
N GLY A 75 0.63 -24.83 1.53
CA GLY A 75 1.03 -23.44 1.71
C GLY A 75 1.52 -22.78 0.44
N ALA A 76 1.90 -21.51 0.57
CA ALA A 76 2.49 -20.73 -0.50
C ALA A 76 4.02 -20.81 -0.49
N ALA A 77 4.63 -20.65 -1.67
CA ALA A 77 6.03 -20.29 -1.81
C ALA A 77 6.16 -18.77 -1.89
N THR A 78 7.20 -18.20 -1.30
CA THR A 78 7.40 -16.73 -1.25
C THR A 78 8.51 -16.29 -2.19
N ALA A 79 8.27 -15.22 -2.95
CA ALA A 79 9.26 -14.55 -3.79
C ALA A 79 9.53 -13.15 -3.25
N THR A 80 10.80 -12.79 -3.12
CA THR A 80 11.23 -11.44 -2.72
C THR A 80 11.74 -10.66 -3.92
N TYR A 81 11.34 -9.40 -4.01
CA TYR A 81 11.77 -8.44 -5.02
C TYR A 81 12.35 -7.23 -4.29
N VAL A 82 13.57 -6.84 -4.65
CA VAL A 82 14.27 -5.69 -4.11
C VAL A 82 14.58 -4.74 -5.27
N ASP A 83 14.29 -3.47 -5.09
CA ASP A 83 14.61 -2.37 -6.00
C ASP A 83 15.20 -1.22 -5.18
N ASN A 84 16.53 -1.07 -5.25
CA ASN A 84 17.26 -0.03 -4.58
C ASN A 84 17.95 0.84 -5.63
N SER A 85 17.65 2.13 -5.63
CA SER A 85 18.25 3.09 -6.56
C SER A 85 18.78 4.29 -5.78
N THR A 86 19.92 4.79 -6.22
CA THR A 86 20.51 6.01 -5.71
C THR A 86 21.01 6.85 -6.86
N TYR A 87 20.73 8.14 -6.82
CA TYR A 87 21.17 9.10 -7.82
C TYR A 87 21.75 10.32 -7.12
N THR A 88 22.90 10.79 -7.59
CA THR A 88 23.44 12.09 -7.20
C THR A 88 23.89 12.86 -8.44
N GLY A 89 23.58 14.15 -8.50
CA GLY A 89 23.91 15.01 -9.61
C GLY A 89 24.32 16.38 -9.10
N THR A 90 25.40 16.92 -9.62
CA THR A 90 25.87 18.26 -9.33
C THR A 90 26.16 18.97 -10.64
N HIS A 91 25.74 20.22 -10.75
CA HIS A 91 25.97 21.04 -11.93
C HIS A 91 26.24 22.47 -11.49
N SER A 92 27.30 23.08 -12.01
CA SER A 92 27.79 24.39 -11.63
C SER A 92 28.10 25.23 -12.87
N HIS A 93 27.64 26.46 -12.84
CA HIS A 93 28.01 27.54 -13.75
C HIS A 93 28.69 28.66 -12.97
N VAL A 94 29.20 29.67 -13.67
CA VAL A 94 29.94 30.79 -13.09
C VAL A 94 29.18 31.50 -11.94
N LEU A 95 27.85 31.53 -12.00
CA LEU A 95 27.00 32.30 -11.07
C LEU A 95 25.91 31.46 -10.38
N SER A 96 25.86 30.14 -10.61
CA SER A 96 24.81 29.27 -10.06
C SER A 96 25.27 27.81 -9.94
N SER A 97 24.78 27.09 -8.94
CA SER A 97 24.95 25.65 -8.79
C SER A 97 23.64 24.95 -8.45
N LYS A 98 23.53 23.69 -8.86
CA LYS A 98 22.42 22.78 -8.58
C LYS A 98 22.99 21.45 -8.08
N GLU A 99 22.49 20.98 -6.95
CA GLU A 99 22.79 19.68 -6.36
C GLU A 99 21.48 18.90 -6.25
N VAL A 100 21.48 17.64 -6.67
CA VAL A 100 20.35 16.70 -6.55
C VAL A 100 20.87 15.41 -5.94
N ALA A 101 20.14 14.87 -4.97
CA ALA A 101 20.36 13.54 -4.42
C ALA A 101 19.00 12.86 -4.27
N SER A 102 18.88 11.62 -4.74
CA SER A 102 17.66 10.84 -4.58
C SER A 102 18.00 9.40 -4.24
N THR A 103 17.21 8.78 -3.38
CA THR A 103 17.28 7.35 -3.06
C THR A 103 15.88 6.76 -3.11
N ARG A 104 15.78 5.50 -3.49
CA ARG A 104 14.57 4.71 -3.31
C ARG A 104 14.94 3.28 -3.01
N ASP A 105 14.45 2.78 -1.89
CA ASP A 105 14.67 1.41 -1.43
C ASP A 105 13.31 0.75 -1.28
N THR A 106 13.05 -0.29 -2.07
CA THR A 106 11.77 -1.01 -2.07
C THR A 106 12.02 -2.49 -1.93
N THR A 107 11.31 -3.14 -1.02
CA THR A 107 11.27 -4.59 -0.86
C THR A 107 9.82 -5.04 -0.92
N THR A 108 9.52 -6.01 -1.78
CA THR A 108 8.20 -6.63 -1.90
C THR A 108 8.33 -8.13 -1.74
N THR A 109 7.50 -8.73 -0.89
CA THR A 109 7.38 -10.19 -0.76
C THR A 109 6.02 -10.60 -1.25
N LEU A 110 5.97 -11.54 -2.21
CA LEU A 110 4.74 -12.09 -2.76
C LEU A 110 4.64 -13.57 -2.47
N SER A 111 3.45 -14.02 -2.07
CA SER A 111 3.11 -15.40 -1.73
C SER A 111 2.35 -16.06 -2.88
N GLN A 112 2.93 -17.11 -3.46
CA GLN A 112 2.30 -17.94 -4.48
C GLN A 112 1.75 -19.23 -3.85
N GLY A 113 0.42 -19.28 -3.69
CA GLY A 113 -0.32 -20.41 -3.12
C GLY A 113 -0.17 -21.73 -3.88
N SER A 114 -0.52 -22.82 -3.21
CA SER A 114 -0.68 -24.13 -3.84
C SER A 114 -2.10 -24.31 -4.40
N LEU A 115 -2.24 -25.16 -5.40
CA LEU A 115 -3.52 -25.57 -5.98
C LEU A 115 -3.66 -27.09 -5.90
N ILE A 116 -4.75 -27.59 -5.33
CA ILE A 116 -5.17 -28.99 -5.45
C ILE A 116 -6.53 -29.00 -6.13
N SER A 117 -6.60 -29.59 -7.32
CA SER A 117 -7.80 -29.67 -8.15
C SER A 117 -8.04 -31.11 -8.58
N ALA A 118 -9.23 -31.65 -8.33
CA ALA A 118 -9.62 -33.01 -8.68
C ALA A 118 -11.15 -33.16 -8.79
N ASP A 119 -11.66 -34.31 -9.22
CA ASP A 119 -13.11 -34.57 -9.11
C ASP A 119 -13.56 -34.70 -7.66
N ALA A 120 -12.71 -35.27 -6.81
CA ALA A 120 -12.92 -35.30 -5.37
C ALA A 120 -11.58 -35.15 -4.66
N VAL A 121 -11.58 -34.52 -3.49
CA VAL A 121 -10.36 -34.33 -2.69
C VAL A 121 -10.58 -34.93 -1.31
N SER A 122 -9.65 -35.75 -0.86
CA SER A 122 -9.68 -36.36 0.48
C SER A 122 -8.34 -36.15 1.17
N ILE A 123 -8.30 -35.31 2.19
CA ILE A 123 -7.09 -35.01 2.95
C ILE A 123 -7.29 -35.53 4.37
N SER A 124 -6.39 -36.41 4.81
CA SER A 124 -6.39 -36.97 6.16
C SER A 124 -5.05 -36.76 6.86
N SER A 125 -5.10 -36.37 8.13
CA SER A 125 -3.94 -36.05 8.93
C SER A 125 -4.05 -36.67 10.33
N GLY A 126 -2.97 -37.32 10.78
CA GLY A 126 -2.87 -37.85 12.15
C GLY A 126 -2.65 -36.79 13.22
N LYS A 127 -2.43 -35.53 12.82
CA LYS A 127 -2.39 -34.34 13.67
C LYS A 127 -3.19 -33.22 13.01
N ASP A 128 -2.52 -32.32 12.30
CA ASP A 128 -3.11 -31.08 11.83
C ASP A 128 -3.17 -31.01 10.29
N ILE A 129 -4.18 -30.33 9.74
CA ILE A 129 -4.21 -29.89 8.34
C ILE A 129 -4.06 -28.38 8.33
N ASN A 130 -3.06 -27.87 7.61
CA ASN A 130 -2.79 -26.44 7.50
C ASN A 130 -2.90 -26.02 6.03
N VAL A 131 -3.82 -25.12 5.71
CA VAL A 131 -4.03 -24.54 4.39
C VAL A 131 -3.81 -23.04 4.48
N ALA A 132 -2.79 -22.51 3.82
CA ALA A 132 -2.39 -21.11 3.91
C ALA A 132 -2.27 -20.48 2.52
N GLY A 133 -3.09 -19.46 2.26
CA GLY A 133 -3.18 -18.74 0.98
C GLY A 133 -3.22 -19.67 -0.24
N SER A 134 -3.91 -20.79 -0.13
CA SER A 134 -3.91 -21.88 -1.11
C SER A 134 -5.33 -22.30 -1.48
N THR A 135 -5.47 -22.94 -2.64
CA THR A 135 -6.77 -23.36 -3.17
C THR A 135 -6.89 -24.89 -3.21
N ILE A 136 -7.98 -25.42 -2.66
CA ILE A 136 -8.35 -26.83 -2.72
C ILE A 136 -9.76 -26.90 -3.31
N VAL A 137 -9.88 -27.49 -4.49
CA VAL A 137 -11.15 -27.54 -5.21
C VAL A 137 -11.45 -28.96 -5.68
N GLY A 138 -12.68 -29.40 -5.40
CA GLY A 138 -13.25 -30.63 -5.95
C GLY A 138 -14.39 -30.29 -6.91
N THR A 139 -14.50 -30.99 -8.04
CA THR A 139 -15.74 -30.95 -8.84
C THR A 139 -16.92 -31.45 -8.01
N ASN A 140 -16.71 -32.53 -7.26
CA ASN A 140 -17.63 -33.15 -6.31
C ASN A 140 -17.05 -32.99 -4.90
N ASP A 141 -17.24 -33.97 -4.02
CA ASP A 141 -16.97 -33.81 -2.60
C ASP A 141 -15.50 -33.50 -2.26
N VAL A 142 -15.33 -32.60 -1.29
CA VAL A 142 -14.05 -32.29 -0.65
C VAL A 142 -14.13 -32.62 0.83
N GLY A 143 -13.21 -33.45 1.30
CA GLY A 143 -13.12 -33.90 2.69
C GLY A 143 -11.76 -33.58 3.31
N LEU A 144 -11.75 -32.88 4.45
CA LEU A 144 -10.58 -32.64 5.28
C LEU A 144 -10.82 -33.28 6.65
N SER A 145 -9.94 -34.17 7.09
CA SER A 145 -10.03 -34.87 8.38
C SER A 145 -8.71 -34.83 9.13
N ALA A 146 -8.66 -34.12 10.24
CA ALA A 146 -7.50 -34.01 11.11
C ALA A 146 -7.82 -34.58 12.50
N ALA A 147 -6.89 -35.35 13.08
CA ALA A 147 -7.07 -35.86 14.45
C ALA A 147 -6.99 -34.75 15.51
N HIS A 148 -6.41 -33.59 15.17
CA HIS A 148 -6.28 -32.45 16.04
C HIS A 148 -6.86 -31.19 15.38
N ASP A 149 -6.09 -30.36 14.69
CA ASP A 149 -6.61 -29.08 14.15
C ASP A 149 -6.74 -29.06 12.62
N VAL A 150 -7.72 -28.30 12.11
CA VAL A 150 -7.78 -27.87 10.71
C VAL A 150 -7.71 -26.35 10.68
N ASN A 151 -6.61 -25.82 10.14
CA ASN A 151 -6.34 -24.39 10.02
C ASN A 151 -6.40 -23.97 8.55
N ILE A 152 -7.31 -23.07 8.20
CA ILE A 152 -7.50 -22.53 6.85
C ILE A 152 -7.31 -21.01 6.93
N THR A 153 -6.11 -20.55 6.60
CA THR A 153 -5.64 -19.21 6.91
C THR A 153 -5.10 -18.49 5.68
N THR A 154 -4.62 -17.26 5.89
CA THR A 154 -4.04 -16.42 4.85
C THR A 154 -2.53 -16.60 4.75
N THR A 155 -1.98 -16.33 3.56
CA THR A 155 -0.60 -15.88 3.43
C THR A 155 -0.56 -14.36 3.36
N GLN A 156 0.62 -13.76 3.46
CA GLN A 156 0.77 -12.31 3.45
C GLN A 156 1.70 -11.89 2.31
N ASP A 157 1.23 -10.94 1.52
CA ASP A 157 2.06 -10.15 0.63
C ASP A 157 2.44 -8.86 1.35
N THR A 158 3.70 -8.48 1.27
CA THR A 158 4.22 -7.31 1.98
C THR A 158 4.96 -6.39 1.04
N MET A 159 4.78 -5.09 1.19
CA MET A 159 5.63 -4.08 0.55
C MET A 159 6.19 -3.15 1.61
N GLN A 160 7.45 -2.80 1.50
CA GLN A 160 8.08 -1.70 2.22
C GLN A 160 8.85 -0.86 1.22
N SER A 161 8.57 0.44 1.18
CA SER A 161 9.29 1.39 0.34
C SER A 161 9.71 2.60 1.16
N SER A 162 10.91 3.09 0.90
CA SER A 162 11.36 4.37 1.41
C SER A 162 12.02 5.16 0.29
N GLY A 163 11.70 6.43 0.21
CA GLY A 163 12.23 7.34 -0.80
C GLY A 163 12.79 8.59 -0.15
N SER A 164 13.91 9.08 -0.68
CA SER A 164 14.38 10.42 -0.37
C SER A 164 14.69 11.18 -1.63
N TYR A 165 14.40 12.48 -1.62
CA TYR A 165 14.73 13.40 -2.68
C TYR A 165 15.22 14.70 -2.05
N GLN A 166 16.36 15.20 -2.51
CA GLN A 166 16.92 16.47 -2.08
C GLN A 166 17.41 17.23 -3.30
N GLU A 167 17.00 18.48 -3.40
CA GLU A 167 17.45 19.40 -4.45
C GLU A 167 17.88 20.71 -3.79
N LYS A 168 19.05 21.21 -4.15
CA LYS A 168 19.59 22.47 -3.65
C LYS A 168 20.08 23.30 -4.82
N HIS A 169 19.51 24.49 -4.95
CA HIS A 169 19.94 25.52 -5.88
C HIS A 169 20.66 26.62 -5.13
N SER A 170 21.76 27.12 -5.67
CA SER A 170 22.45 28.30 -5.19
C SER A 170 22.77 29.20 -6.37
N GLY A 171 22.66 30.53 -6.22
CA GLY A 171 23.08 31.43 -7.27
C GLY A 171 22.40 32.79 -7.27
N LEU A 172 22.57 33.47 -8.40
CA LEU A 172 22.01 34.79 -8.67
C LEU A 172 20.67 34.65 -9.41
N GLY A 173 19.60 35.17 -8.83
CA GLY A 173 18.31 35.37 -9.49
C GLY A 173 18.03 36.85 -9.71
N ALA A 174 17.30 37.19 -10.77
CA ALA A 174 16.77 38.54 -10.98
C ALA A 174 15.25 38.45 -11.13
N SER A 175 14.51 39.29 -10.41
CA SER A 175 13.05 39.38 -10.51
C SER A 175 12.63 40.85 -10.54
N GLY A 176 12.11 41.31 -11.68
CA GLY A 176 11.82 42.73 -11.90
C GLY A 176 13.09 43.60 -11.78
N LEU A 177 13.10 44.55 -10.84
CA LEU A 177 14.23 45.44 -10.55
C LEU A 177 15.08 44.98 -9.34
N SER A 178 14.94 43.73 -8.89
CA SER A 178 15.73 43.17 -7.80
C SER A 178 16.67 42.05 -8.27
N VAL A 179 17.84 41.99 -7.64
CA VAL A 179 18.84 40.93 -7.78
C VAL A 179 18.95 40.22 -6.44
N THR A 180 18.78 38.90 -6.43
CA THR A 180 18.86 38.06 -5.24
C THR A 180 20.02 37.09 -5.38
N VAL A 181 20.86 37.01 -4.34
CA VAL A 181 21.89 35.98 -4.20
C VAL A 181 21.46 35.07 -3.07
N GLY A 182 21.25 33.79 -3.33
CA GLY A 182 20.71 32.91 -2.30
C GLY A 182 20.82 31.44 -2.58
N THR A 183 20.31 30.66 -1.63
CA THR A 183 20.19 29.22 -1.68
C THR A 183 18.73 28.81 -1.45
N ASN A 184 18.25 27.85 -2.23
CA ASN A 184 16.95 27.22 -2.09
C ASN A 184 17.16 25.71 -1.98
N LYS A 185 16.63 25.09 -0.92
CA LYS A 185 16.68 23.65 -0.71
C LYS A 185 15.27 23.09 -0.62
N LEU A 186 15.00 22.03 -1.36
CA LEU A 186 13.82 21.18 -1.27
C LEU A 186 14.28 19.79 -0.80
N ALA A 187 13.59 19.21 0.17
CA ALA A 187 13.81 17.85 0.60
C ALA A 187 12.46 17.14 0.81
N THR A 188 12.28 15.99 0.18
CA THR A 188 11.12 15.10 0.35
C THR A 188 11.60 13.77 0.90
N THR A 189 10.82 13.21 1.83
CA THR A 189 11.02 11.86 2.35
C THR A 189 9.67 11.16 2.34
N ASP A 190 9.62 9.99 1.71
CA ASP A 190 8.43 9.17 1.57
C ASP A 190 8.70 7.80 2.23
N GLN A 191 7.71 7.27 2.93
CA GLN A 191 7.73 5.95 3.55
C GLN A 191 6.38 5.28 3.27
N GLU A 192 6.42 4.05 2.79
CA GLU A 192 5.24 3.25 2.52
C GLU A 192 5.46 1.85 3.08
N SER A 193 4.41 1.29 3.68
CA SER A 193 4.37 -0.13 3.98
C SER A 193 2.98 -0.68 3.81
N SER A 194 2.86 -1.91 3.34
CA SER A 194 1.58 -2.60 3.24
C SER A 194 1.71 -4.08 3.54
N VAL A 195 0.62 -4.63 4.04
CA VAL A 195 0.37 -6.05 4.28
C VAL A 195 -0.99 -6.37 3.67
N THR A 196 -1.01 -7.28 2.72
CA THR A 196 -2.22 -7.81 2.09
C THR A 196 -2.33 -9.30 2.37
N ASN A 197 -3.47 -9.72 2.90
CA ASN A 197 -3.73 -11.11 3.21
C ASN A 197 -4.35 -11.83 2.01
N ASN A 198 -3.71 -12.92 1.58
CA ASN A 198 -4.19 -13.80 0.54
C ASN A 198 -4.91 -14.98 1.19
N GLY A 199 -6.24 -14.97 1.15
CA GLY A 199 -7.09 -16.01 1.73
C GLY A 199 -6.93 -17.36 1.03
N SER A 200 -7.16 -18.43 1.79
CA SER A 200 -7.33 -19.76 1.22
C SER A 200 -8.75 -19.94 0.68
N VAL A 201 -8.90 -20.83 -0.30
CA VAL A 201 -10.21 -21.25 -0.82
C VAL A 201 -10.29 -22.76 -0.74
N VAL A 202 -11.25 -23.28 0.01
CA VAL A 202 -11.51 -24.73 0.10
C VAL A 202 -12.95 -24.96 -0.30
N GLY A 203 -13.18 -25.74 -1.35
CA GLY A 203 -14.55 -25.92 -1.80
C GLY A 203 -14.85 -26.95 -2.85
N SER A 204 -16.15 -27.15 -3.04
CA SER A 204 -16.74 -28.12 -3.97
C SER A 204 -17.67 -27.42 -4.96
N LEU A 205 -17.50 -27.69 -6.25
CA LEU A 205 -18.28 -27.05 -7.31
C LEU A 205 -19.68 -27.64 -7.49
N ASN A 206 -19.88 -28.94 -7.24
CA ASN A 206 -21.16 -29.64 -7.40
C ASN A 206 -21.53 -30.51 -6.19
N GLY A 207 -20.63 -30.67 -5.22
CA GLY A 207 -20.75 -31.59 -4.09
C GLY A 207 -20.76 -30.87 -2.74
N ASN A 208 -20.33 -31.60 -1.72
CA ASN A 208 -20.25 -31.16 -0.34
C ASN A 208 -18.80 -30.82 0.05
N LEU A 209 -18.66 -29.93 1.03
CA LEU A 209 -17.43 -29.72 1.77
C LEU A 209 -17.63 -30.26 3.19
N SER A 210 -16.82 -31.23 3.60
CA SER A 210 -16.81 -31.79 4.95
C SER A 210 -15.45 -31.56 5.60
N ILE A 211 -15.44 -30.91 6.74
CA ILE A 211 -14.24 -30.63 7.53
C ILE A 211 -14.44 -31.20 8.93
N GLN A 212 -13.55 -32.09 9.34
CA GLN A 212 -13.54 -32.69 10.67
C GLN A 212 -12.19 -32.45 11.33
N ALA A 213 -12.20 -31.78 12.47
CA ALA A 213 -11.04 -31.59 13.34
C ALA A 213 -11.34 -32.22 14.71
N GLY A 214 -10.36 -32.85 15.34
CA GLY A 214 -10.53 -33.39 16.70
C GLY A 214 -10.62 -32.29 17.77
N ASN A 215 -9.94 -31.17 17.56
CA ASN A 215 -9.84 -30.07 18.51
C ASN A 215 -10.38 -28.76 17.90
N THR A 216 -9.69 -28.11 16.97
CA THR A 216 -10.11 -26.80 16.45
C THR A 216 -10.24 -26.79 14.93
N LEU A 217 -11.37 -26.27 14.44
CA LEU A 217 -11.51 -25.78 13.07
C LEU A 217 -11.34 -24.25 13.10
N HIS A 218 -10.25 -23.75 12.53
CA HIS A 218 -9.95 -22.32 12.45
C HIS A 218 -9.91 -21.85 11.00
N VAL A 219 -10.70 -20.83 10.67
CA VAL A 219 -10.77 -20.20 9.35
C VAL A 219 -10.56 -18.71 9.49
N THR A 220 -9.52 -18.16 8.85
CA THR A 220 -9.17 -16.74 8.93
C THR A 220 -9.04 -16.14 7.54
N GLY A 221 -9.79 -15.07 7.27
CA GLY A 221 -9.80 -14.36 5.98
C GLY A 221 -9.92 -15.25 4.74
N SER A 222 -10.61 -16.39 4.86
CA SER A 222 -10.61 -17.47 3.86
C SER A 222 -12.02 -17.95 3.54
N ASP A 223 -12.18 -18.64 2.40
CA ASP A 223 -13.47 -19.01 1.86
C ASP A 223 -13.68 -20.53 1.89
N LEU A 224 -14.81 -20.95 2.47
CA LEU A 224 -15.33 -22.32 2.47
C LEU A 224 -16.59 -22.37 1.61
N ILE A 225 -16.55 -23.05 0.47
CA ILE A 225 -17.63 -22.98 -0.51
C ILE A 225 -18.07 -24.38 -0.93
N ALA A 226 -19.37 -24.66 -0.93
CA ALA A 226 -19.91 -25.88 -1.51
C ALA A 226 -21.23 -25.61 -2.24
N ALA A 227 -21.42 -26.22 -3.41
CA ALA A 227 -22.71 -26.13 -4.11
C ALA A 227 -23.84 -26.86 -3.39
N GLN A 228 -23.53 -27.92 -2.63
CA GLN A 228 -24.48 -28.57 -1.74
C GLN A 228 -24.24 -28.07 -0.32
N ASN A 229 -23.67 -28.90 0.56
CA ASN A 229 -23.55 -28.56 1.98
C ASN A 229 -22.11 -28.25 2.37
N VAL A 230 -21.93 -27.32 3.31
CA VAL A 230 -20.68 -27.15 4.06
C VAL A 230 -20.91 -27.67 5.47
N THR A 231 -20.10 -28.64 5.92
CA THR A 231 -20.15 -29.17 7.28
C THR A 231 -18.77 -29.03 7.92
N GLY A 232 -18.69 -28.33 9.04
CA GLY A 232 -17.49 -28.20 9.86
C GLY A 232 -17.76 -28.71 11.27
N THR A 233 -17.04 -29.74 11.71
CA THR A 233 -17.19 -30.33 13.04
C THR A 233 -15.85 -30.33 13.75
N ALA A 234 -15.82 -29.76 14.96
CA ALA A 234 -14.64 -29.72 15.81
C ALA A 234 -15.04 -29.55 17.28
N ALA A 235 -14.13 -29.74 18.23
CA ALA A 235 -14.41 -29.36 19.61
C ALA A 235 -14.64 -27.85 19.74
N ASN A 236 -13.89 -27.04 18.98
CA ASN A 236 -14.03 -25.60 18.86
C ASN A 236 -14.02 -25.18 17.38
N VAL A 237 -14.87 -24.23 17.01
CA VAL A 237 -14.95 -23.66 15.66
C VAL A 237 -14.73 -22.16 15.73
N ILE A 238 -13.79 -21.64 14.96
CA ILE A 238 -13.43 -20.22 14.92
C ILE A 238 -13.40 -19.78 13.45
N ILE A 239 -14.26 -18.83 13.09
CA ILE A 239 -14.34 -18.22 11.76
C ILE A 239 -14.14 -16.71 11.92
N ASP A 240 -12.96 -16.21 11.59
CA ASP A 240 -12.59 -14.81 11.82
C ASP A 240 -12.02 -14.10 10.58
N SER A 241 -11.88 -12.78 10.67
CA SER A 241 -11.33 -11.94 9.62
C SER A 241 -9.82 -11.75 9.76
N ALA A 242 -9.11 -11.72 8.63
CA ALA A 242 -7.76 -11.20 8.57
C ALA A 242 -7.76 -9.67 8.41
N THR A 243 -6.69 -9.01 8.81
CA THR A 243 -6.55 -7.54 8.70
C THR A 243 -5.45 -7.18 7.71
N ASP A 244 -5.85 -6.54 6.61
CA ASP A 244 -4.94 -5.84 5.72
C ASP A 244 -4.60 -4.48 6.31
N ALA A 245 -3.36 -4.04 6.15
CA ALA A 245 -2.88 -2.78 6.68
C ALA A 245 -2.00 -2.08 5.65
N SER A 246 -2.15 -0.77 5.52
CA SER A 246 -1.23 0.07 4.75
C SER A 246 -0.93 1.36 5.50
N HIS A 247 0.31 1.80 5.40
CA HIS A 247 0.82 3.04 5.96
C HIS A 247 1.53 3.82 4.86
N THR A 248 1.24 5.11 4.76
CA THR A 248 1.99 6.04 3.91
C THR A 248 2.32 7.30 4.70
N SER A 249 3.55 7.77 4.58
CA SER A 249 4.02 8.99 5.22
C SER A 249 4.90 9.78 4.27
N GLN A 250 4.62 11.08 4.15
CA GLN A 250 5.35 12.00 3.29
C GLN A 250 5.73 13.25 4.08
N THR A 251 7.01 13.60 4.06
CA THR A 251 7.54 14.85 4.63
C THR A 251 8.19 15.67 3.55
N GLN A 252 7.74 16.91 3.37
CA GLN A 252 8.35 17.89 2.46
C GLN A 252 8.91 19.06 3.27
N LYS A 253 10.16 19.44 3.02
CA LYS A 253 10.85 20.57 3.64
C LYS A 253 11.39 21.49 2.56
N THR A 254 11.06 22.77 2.66
CA THR A 254 11.64 23.82 1.82
C THR A 254 12.36 24.83 2.69
N SER A 255 13.58 25.21 2.33
CA SER A 255 14.27 26.32 2.96
C SER A 255 14.88 27.23 1.93
N SER A 256 14.69 28.54 2.07
CA SER A 256 15.38 29.55 1.28
C SER A 256 16.20 30.46 2.18
N SER A 257 17.31 30.97 1.67
CA SER A 257 18.07 32.04 2.31
C SER A 257 18.75 32.88 1.25
N GLY A 258 18.80 34.21 1.44
CA GLY A 258 19.48 35.06 0.47
C GLY A 258 19.49 36.54 0.81
N LEU A 259 20.36 37.25 0.10
CA LEU A 259 20.48 38.70 0.07
C LEU A 259 19.80 39.21 -1.20
N THR A 260 18.81 40.07 -1.06
CA THR A 260 18.14 40.74 -2.18
C THR A 260 18.49 42.23 -2.18
N ILE A 261 18.93 42.73 -3.33
CA ILE A 261 19.19 44.15 -3.59
C ILE A 261 18.18 44.60 -4.64
N GLY A 262 17.29 45.54 -4.30
CA GLY A 262 16.26 46.03 -5.20
C GLY A 262 16.19 47.55 -5.26
N LEU A 263 15.73 48.07 -6.39
CA LEU A 263 15.36 49.48 -6.51
C LEU A 263 13.96 49.69 -5.92
N SER A 264 13.86 50.44 -4.83
CA SER A 264 12.59 50.80 -4.24
C SER A 264 11.98 51.98 -4.97
N GLY A 265 10.96 51.72 -5.78
CA GLY A 265 9.89 52.69 -6.06
C GLY A 265 8.95 52.71 -4.86
N SER A 266 8.50 53.89 -4.44
CA SER A 266 7.71 54.10 -3.23
C SER A 266 6.43 53.26 -3.19
N ILE A 267 6.45 52.17 -2.43
CA ILE A 267 5.27 51.57 -1.82
C ILE A 267 5.58 51.39 -0.34
N GLY A 268 5.54 52.51 0.40
CA GLY A 268 5.43 52.46 1.85
C GLY A 268 4.08 51.86 2.25
N ASP A 269 4.08 51.04 3.31
CA ASP A 269 2.92 50.58 4.09
C ASP A 269 2.08 49.38 3.60
N ALA A 270 2.55 48.54 2.68
CA ALA A 270 1.73 47.43 2.17
C ALA A 270 1.67 46.14 3.03
N ILE A 271 2.40 46.01 4.14
CA ILE A 271 2.50 44.72 4.86
C ILE A 271 1.51 44.57 6.03
N ASN A 272 0.85 45.63 6.51
CA ASN A 272 -0.11 45.54 7.63
C ASN A 272 -1.61 45.65 7.23
N GLY A 273 -1.95 45.73 5.94
CA GLY A 273 -3.33 45.94 5.48
C GLY A 273 -4.21 44.69 5.39
N ALA A 274 -3.64 43.49 5.41
CA ALA A 274 -4.39 42.26 5.12
C ALA A 274 -5.24 41.74 6.30
N TYR A 275 -4.89 42.07 7.55
CA TYR A 275 -5.61 41.56 8.73
C TYR A 275 -6.67 42.53 9.29
N ALA A 276 -6.49 43.84 9.16
CA ALA A 276 -7.38 44.83 9.77
C ALA A 276 -8.66 45.12 8.94
N GLN A 277 -8.73 44.71 7.67
CA GLN A 277 -9.85 45.02 6.79
C GLN A 277 -10.79 43.83 6.52
N GLY A 278 -10.58 42.70 7.22
CA GLY A 278 -11.51 41.56 7.24
C GLY A 278 -12.74 41.76 8.15
N GLN A 279 -12.66 42.66 9.15
CA GLN A 279 -13.77 42.90 10.09
C GLN A 279 -14.71 44.06 9.69
N ALA A 280 -14.32 44.92 8.75
CA ALA A 280 -15.18 46.01 8.27
C ALA A 280 -16.10 45.62 7.10
N LEU A 281 -15.92 44.43 6.52
CA LEU A 281 -16.68 43.92 5.36
C LEU A 281 -17.76 42.89 5.75
N ALA A 282 -18.07 42.80 7.04
CA ALA A 282 -19.13 41.93 7.57
C ALA A 282 -20.52 42.60 7.58
N SER A 283 -20.62 43.88 7.21
CA SER A 283 -21.88 44.64 7.22
C SER A 283 -22.20 45.20 5.83
N GLY A 284 -22.77 44.39 4.95
CA GLY A 284 -23.32 44.88 3.68
C GLY A 284 -23.59 43.79 2.64
N ASN A 285 -24.87 43.49 2.43
CA ASN A 285 -25.53 42.75 1.35
C ASN A 285 -24.76 41.71 0.50
N SER A 286 -25.34 40.51 0.50
CA SER A 286 -25.01 39.31 -0.25
C SER A 286 -25.13 39.47 -1.77
N ASN A 287 -24.03 39.79 -2.46
CA ASN A 287 -23.75 39.24 -3.79
C ASN A 287 -22.28 39.41 -4.25
N GLY A 288 -21.51 40.31 -3.62
CA GLY A 288 -20.15 40.64 -4.08
C GLY A 288 -19.06 39.60 -3.80
N ARG A 289 -19.30 38.62 -2.91
CA ARG A 289 -18.27 37.63 -2.52
C ARG A 289 -18.02 36.56 -3.60
N ALA A 290 -19.05 36.19 -4.38
CA ALA A 290 -18.89 35.23 -5.46
C ALA A 290 -18.17 35.85 -6.68
N GLU A 291 -18.41 37.14 -6.95
CA GLU A 291 -17.70 37.92 -7.99
C GLU A 291 -16.23 38.16 -7.63
N ALA A 292 -15.95 38.45 -6.35
CA ALA A 292 -14.58 38.57 -5.86
C ALA A 292 -13.81 37.24 -5.90
N LEU A 293 -14.47 36.10 -5.66
CA LEU A 293 -13.87 34.78 -5.81
C LEU A 293 -13.62 34.41 -7.28
N HIS A 294 -14.51 34.78 -8.21
CA HIS A 294 -14.32 34.50 -9.63
C HIS A 294 -13.18 35.33 -10.25
N ALA A 295 -12.94 36.55 -9.76
CA ALA A 295 -11.83 37.39 -10.21
C ALA A 295 -10.45 36.87 -9.76
N ILE A 296 -10.38 36.16 -8.63
CA ILE A 296 -9.14 35.54 -8.14
C ILE A 296 -8.94 34.15 -8.79
N ALA A 297 -10.02 33.43 -9.09
CA ALA A 297 -9.95 32.10 -9.69
C ALA A 297 -9.67 32.10 -11.22
N ALA A 298 -9.94 33.21 -11.93
CA ALA A 298 -9.82 33.27 -13.40
C ALA A 298 -8.57 34.01 -13.92
N GLY A 299 -7.72 34.57 -13.06
CA GLY A 299 -6.55 35.34 -13.50
C GLY A 299 -5.49 35.48 -12.42
N GLY A 300 -4.55 34.52 -12.38
CA GLY A 300 -3.31 34.67 -11.61
C GLY A 300 -2.54 35.93 -12.01
N ASP A 301 -1.92 36.56 -11.01
CA ASP A 301 -0.92 37.64 -11.03
C ASP A 301 -1.16 38.93 -11.85
N ALA A 302 -2.11 38.99 -12.78
CA ALA A 302 -2.27 40.10 -13.71
C ALA A 302 -3.23 41.21 -13.25
N ALA A 303 -4.20 40.91 -12.38
CA ALA A 303 -5.23 41.88 -11.99
C ALA A 303 -4.73 42.98 -11.03
N LEU A 304 -3.66 42.72 -10.26
CA LEU A 304 -3.13 43.69 -9.30
C LEU A 304 -2.34 44.84 -10.00
N ALA A 305 -1.85 44.61 -11.21
CA ALA A 305 -1.12 45.61 -12.00
C ALA A 305 -2.04 46.67 -12.63
N GLY A 306 -3.31 46.35 -12.90
CA GLY A 306 -4.24 47.25 -13.60
C GLY A 306 -4.78 48.39 -12.73
N TYR A 307 -4.98 48.14 -11.43
CA TYR A 307 -5.59 49.13 -10.53
C TYR A 307 -4.58 50.20 -10.05
N SER A 308 -3.29 49.85 -9.95
CA SER A 308 -2.22 50.78 -9.58
C SER A 308 -1.91 51.78 -10.70
N ALA A 309 -2.03 51.39 -11.97
CA ALA A 309 -1.90 52.28 -13.12
C ALA A 309 -3.04 53.30 -13.22
N TYR A 310 -4.27 52.93 -12.86
CA TYR A 310 -5.44 53.81 -12.94
C TYR A 310 -5.39 54.97 -11.92
N GLN A 311 -4.73 54.76 -10.77
CA GLN A 311 -4.56 55.82 -9.76
C GLN A 311 -3.44 56.81 -10.11
N MET A 312 -2.47 56.44 -10.97
CA MET A 312 -1.44 57.35 -11.49
C MET A 312 -1.94 58.36 -12.53
N LEU A 313 -3.14 58.15 -13.08
CA LEU A 313 -3.74 58.99 -14.13
C LEU A 313 -4.71 60.06 -13.58
N LYS A 314 -4.86 60.19 -12.26
CA LYS A 314 -5.62 61.30 -11.68
C LYS A 314 -4.84 62.62 -11.83
N PRO A 315 -5.40 63.64 -12.50
CA PRO A 315 -4.75 64.94 -12.62
C PRO A 315 -4.71 65.62 -11.24
N GLY A 316 -3.50 65.88 -10.73
CA GLY A 316 -3.28 66.51 -9.43
C GLY A 316 -2.14 65.94 -8.57
N ALA A 317 -1.44 64.89 -9.03
CA ALA A 317 -0.21 64.44 -8.38
C ALA A 317 0.93 65.44 -8.66
N ASP A 318 1.47 66.04 -7.61
CA ASP A 318 2.64 66.92 -7.66
C ASP A 318 3.89 66.12 -8.09
N LEU A 319 4.27 66.24 -9.37
CA LEU A 319 5.47 65.61 -9.96
C LEU A 319 6.77 66.37 -9.63
N SER A 320 6.74 67.39 -8.75
CA SER A 320 7.92 68.22 -8.43
C SER A 320 8.93 67.56 -7.50
N LYS A 321 8.68 66.32 -7.06
CA LYS A 321 9.68 65.46 -6.42
C LYS A 321 10.02 64.34 -7.38
N GLY A 322 11.14 64.49 -8.09
CA GLY A 322 11.69 63.44 -8.96
C GLY A 322 11.75 62.10 -8.22
N PRO A 323 11.59 60.96 -8.92
CA PRO A 323 11.55 59.66 -8.28
C PRO A 323 12.82 59.46 -7.46
N SER A 324 12.69 59.45 -6.13
CA SER A 324 13.78 59.07 -5.25
C SER A 324 14.01 57.58 -5.43
N ILE A 325 14.96 57.23 -6.29
CA ILE A 325 15.41 55.85 -6.47
C ILE A 325 16.17 55.47 -5.19
N GLY A 326 15.48 54.80 -4.26
CA GLY A 326 16.11 54.20 -3.10
C GLY A 326 16.68 52.84 -3.46
N VAL A 327 17.87 52.50 -2.95
CA VAL A 327 18.38 51.13 -2.98
C VAL A 327 17.97 50.47 -1.67
N GLN A 328 17.21 49.38 -1.74
CA GLN A 328 16.88 48.57 -0.58
C GLN A 328 17.70 47.28 -0.59
N VAL A 329 18.29 46.97 0.54
CA VAL A 329 19.02 45.73 0.79
C VAL A 329 18.23 44.96 1.84
N SER A 330 17.80 43.73 1.52
CA SER A 330 17.11 42.85 2.45
C SER A 330 17.82 41.51 2.53
N VAL A 331 17.93 40.98 3.76
CA VAL A 331 18.38 39.61 4.01
C VAL A 331 17.21 38.83 4.59
N GLY A 332 16.96 37.65 4.07
CA GLY A 332 15.85 36.81 4.50
C GLY A 332 16.22 35.35 4.51
N SER A 333 15.64 34.60 5.44
CA SER A 333 15.56 33.15 5.39
C SER A 333 14.12 32.72 5.61
N SER A 334 13.70 31.68 4.90
CA SER A 334 12.40 31.04 5.11
C SER A 334 12.60 29.55 5.27
N HIS A 335 11.81 28.95 6.15
CA HIS A 335 11.72 27.51 6.32
C HIS A 335 10.26 27.11 6.37
N SER A 336 9.90 26.07 5.63
CA SER A 336 8.57 25.48 5.65
C SER A 336 8.72 23.95 5.67
N GLN A 337 7.85 23.30 6.43
CA GLN A 337 7.76 21.85 6.52
C GLN A 337 6.28 21.46 6.45
N SER A 338 5.99 20.51 5.57
CA SER A 338 4.70 19.82 5.47
C SER A 338 4.91 18.33 5.78
N GLN A 339 3.99 17.74 6.53
CA GLN A 339 3.99 16.32 6.89
C GLN A 339 2.59 15.76 6.70
N SER A 340 2.49 14.63 6.03
CA SER A 340 1.27 13.84 5.86
C SER A 340 1.54 12.41 6.29
N SER A 341 0.58 11.78 6.94
CA SER A 341 0.64 10.38 7.35
C SER A 341 -0.76 9.79 7.32
N GLU A 342 -0.89 8.59 6.77
CA GLU A 342 -2.16 7.89 6.64
C GLU A 342 -1.96 6.41 6.99
N ASP A 343 -2.82 5.92 7.88
CA ASP A 343 -2.93 4.52 8.26
C ASP A 343 -4.30 4.01 7.83
N GLN A 344 -4.32 2.92 7.08
CA GLN A 344 -5.54 2.28 6.61
C GLN A 344 -5.55 0.82 7.04
N THR A 345 -6.72 0.36 7.49
CA THR A 345 -6.96 -1.04 7.82
C THR A 345 -8.22 -1.53 7.11
N ILE A 346 -8.14 -2.69 6.46
CA ILE A 346 -9.28 -3.34 5.82
C ILE A 346 -9.42 -4.73 6.42
N GLN A 347 -10.63 -5.09 6.85
CA GLN A 347 -10.91 -6.42 7.34
C GLN A 347 -11.34 -7.32 6.19
N ARG A 348 -10.56 -8.37 5.92
CA ARG A 348 -10.91 -9.47 5.02
C ARG A 348 -11.62 -10.54 5.85
N GLY A 349 -12.95 -10.54 5.81
CA GLY A 349 -13.76 -11.56 6.46
C GLY A 349 -13.57 -12.94 5.83
N SER A 350 -13.74 -13.99 6.63
CA SER A 350 -13.95 -15.33 6.09
C SER A 350 -15.37 -15.48 5.56
N THR A 351 -15.57 -16.34 4.56
CA THR A 351 -16.90 -16.68 4.06
C THR A 351 -17.16 -18.18 4.13
N VAL A 352 -18.33 -18.57 4.62
CA VAL A 352 -18.84 -19.93 4.53
C VAL A 352 -20.08 -19.90 3.67
N GLN A 353 -20.02 -20.49 2.48
CA GLN A 353 -21.11 -20.48 1.51
C GLN A 353 -21.53 -21.90 1.14
N ALA A 354 -22.81 -22.22 1.36
CA ALA A 354 -23.40 -23.49 0.94
C ALA A 354 -24.63 -23.23 0.06
N GLY A 355 -24.80 -23.97 -1.04
CA GLY A 355 -26.04 -23.93 -1.81
C GLY A 355 -27.22 -24.64 -1.14
N GLY A 356 -26.93 -25.53 -0.18
CA GLY A 356 -27.86 -26.21 0.72
C GLY A 356 -27.67 -25.74 2.16
N THR A 357 -27.15 -26.61 3.03
CA THR A 357 -26.94 -26.32 4.46
C THR A 357 -25.49 -25.95 4.77
N ALA A 358 -25.27 -24.90 5.55
CA ALA A 358 -24.00 -24.66 6.24
C ALA A 358 -24.15 -25.04 7.73
N ALA A 359 -23.49 -26.13 8.13
CA ALA A 359 -23.51 -26.64 9.50
C ALA A 359 -22.13 -26.51 10.15
N LEU A 360 -22.04 -25.72 11.23
CA LEU A 360 -20.85 -25.58 12.06
C LEU A 360 -21.18 -26.12 13.45
N VAL A 361 -20.49 -27.19 13.85
CA VAL A 361 -20.80 -27.95 15.07
C VAL A 361 -19.59 -27.94 16.00
N ALA A 362 -19.73 -27.30 17.15
CA ALA A 362 -18.73 -27.28 18.21
C ALA A 362 -19.05 -28.36 19.26
N THR A 363 -18.42 -29.52 19.15
CA THR A 363 -18.73 -30.70 19.98
C THR A 363 -18.26 -30.59 21.44
N GLY A 364 -17.30 -29.70 21.71
CA GLY A 364 -16.59 -29.63 22.99
C GLY A 364 -15.60 -30.78 23.19
N ASN A 365 -14.86 -30.71 24.31
CA ASN A 365 -13.80 -31.65 24.70
C ASN A 365 -14.33 -32.70 25.68
N ASP A 366 -15.34 -33.48 25.28
CA ASP A 366 -16.01 -34.50 26.11
C ASP A 366 -16.64 -33.99 27.42
N THR A 367 -16.69 -32.67 27.59
CA THR A 367 -17.33 -31.99 28.72
C THR A 367 -18.57 -31.28 28.19
N ALA A 368 -19.74 -31.60 28.74
CA ALA A 368 -21.00 -30.98 28.31
C ALA A 368 -20.91 -29.44 28.43
N GLY A 369 -21.24 -28.74 27.34
CA GLY A 369 -21.17 -27.27 27.27
C GLY A 369 -19.77 -26.69 27.09
N SER A 370 -18.74 -27.50 26.79
CA SER A 370 -17.38 -27.01 26.52
C SER A 370 -17.12 -26.64 25.05
N GLY A 371 -18.08 -26.88 24.15
CA GLY A 371 -17.96 -26.51 22.75
C GLY A 371 -18.09 -25.01 22.56
N ASN A 372 -17.15 -24.42 21.82
CA ASN A 372 -17.17 -23.00 21.49
C ASN A 372 -17.24 -22.79 19.97
N LEU A 373 -18.14 -21.92 19.54
CA LEU A 373 -18.26 -21.45 18.16
C LEU A 373 -18.15 -19.93 18.13
N THR A 374 -17.13 -19.42 17.44
CA THR A 374 -16.89 -17.98 17.25
C THR A 374 -16.98 -17.62 15.77
N ILE A 375 -17.78 -16.61 15.43
CA ILE A 375 -17.83 -16.02 14.10
C ILE A 375 -17.65 -14.50 14.25
N ALA A 376 -16.52 -13.96 13.80
CA ALA A 376 -16.16 -12.56 13.98
C ALA A 376 -15.70 -11.92 12.66
N GLY A 377 -16.31 -10.80 12.26
CA GLY A 377 -15.95 -10.11 11.02
C GLY A 377 -16.14 -10.96 9.74
N SER A 378 -16.95 -12.02 9.81
CA SER A 378 -17.08 -13.08 8.80
C SER A 378 -18.54 -13.41 8.52
N ASN A 379 -18.81 -14.05 7.37
CA ASN A 379 -20.17 -14.34 6.92
C ASN A 379 -20.42 -15.83 6.74
N VAL A 380 -21.62 -16.29 7.12
CA VAL A 380 -22.14 -17.63 6.80
C VAL A 380 -23.43 -17.46 6.01
N SER A 381 -23.47 -18.00 4.79
CA SER A 381 -24.58 -17.89 3.86
C SER A 381 -24.95 -19.25 3.30
N ALA A 382 -26.20 -19.66 3.52
CA ALA A 382 -26.74 -20.92 3.04
C ALA A 382 -28.27 -20.86 2.94
N ASN A 383 -28.91 -21.86 2.32
CA ASN A 383 -30.37 -22.00 2.43
C ASN A 383 -30.76 -22.24 3.89
N ASP A 384 -30.00 -23.12 4.57
CA ASP A 384 -30.14 -23.39 5.99
C ASP A 384 -28.80 -23.19 6.70
N VAL A 385 -28.79 -22.45 7.80
CA VAL A 385 -27.61 -22.27 8.64
C VAL A 385 -27.84 -22.95 9.98
N VAL A 386 -26.96 -23.89 10.33
CA VAL A 386 -26.97 -24.63 11.60
C VAL A 386 -25.68 -24.31 12.35
N LEU A 387 -25.83 -23.71 13.54
CA LEU A 387 -24.75 -23.40 14.46
C LEU A 387 -25.07 -24.13 15.77
N ALA A 388 -24.31 -25.17 16.12
CA ALA A 388 -24.67 -26.12 17.16
C ALA A 388 -23.53 -26.45 18.13
#